data_AF-A0A378RLB1-F1
#
_entry.id   AF-A0A378RLB1-F1
#
_cell.length_a   1.000
_cell.length_b   1.000
_cell.length_c   1.000
_cell.angle_alpha   90.00
_cell.angle_beta   90.00
_cell.angle_gamma   90.00
#
_symmetry.space_group_name_H-M   'P 1'
#
loop_
_entity.id
_entity.type
_entity.pdbx_description
1 polymer ?
#
loop_
_entity_poly.entity_id
_entity_poly.type
_entity_poly.pdbx_seq_one_letter_code
_entity_poly.pdbx_strand_id
1 'polypeptide(L)'
;MALNNLKKNNPNIEIKDLPSKKATLIRNAWNDSTFAFLIPKDISVPPLSNIVLFEEFNSFYNKKTNLWEFIYTPEKKDNKILQRSFEFNYNGDVFFCYFAKSSNILNFFAKHFIMLKQETNTSYRNLRQFKDYFITDKPDYVKEYFKDRLPYSFYIKGNIDNITDKIKFAKTLNFYLTFYDRNSPTIQIFNDEKIENLSKTPCYTLIDTFPKSINSNAIDNTLLDILNVAHKTSDIRLEFIFYYQILEYCSYYFIEQEDDFNLRKILKQPDINYNADSYIKEILEVLNERFNVHKTSDKVRLDKTIKNYCRIKDIQLELEQNEALFSKDIEFDGGLKIKALFKDKSAIESNGQGVLDQAINNITKIRNVIVHLRESRENTVILPTERNNINLQPYLYLAKRIAEKIALQYN
;
A
#
# COMPACT_ATOMS: atom_id res chain seq x y z
N MET A 1 29.31 23.93 15.05
CA MET A 1 30.21 23.15 14.16
C MET A 1 29.65 21.77 13.82
N ALA A 2 29.27 20.94 14.81
CA ALA A 2 28.75 19.57 14.57
C ALA A 2 27.49 19.52 13.69
N LEU A 3 26.50 20.39 13.92
CA LEU A 3 25.27 20.46 13.13
C LEU A 3 25.50 20.90 11.67
N ASN A 4 26.45 21.80 11.43
CA ASN A 4 26.81 22.21 10.06
C ASN A 4 27.44 21.03 9.29
N ASN A 5 28.25 20.21 9.97
CA ASN A 5 28.81 19.02 9.35
C ASN A 5 27.75 17.94 9.07
N LEU A 6 26.74 17.81 9.95
CA LEU A 6 25.58 16.95 9.68
C LEU A 6 24.88 17.40 8.38
N LYS A 7 24.61 18.70 8.22
CA LYS A 7 24.00 19.26 7.00
C LYS A 7 24.86 19.02 5.75
N LYS A 8 26.19 19.08 5.87
CA LYS A 8 27.10 18.79 4.75
C LYS A 8 26.93 17.36 4.22
N ASN A 9 26.72 16.40 5.11
CA ASN A 9 26.51 14.99 4.74
C ASN A 9 25.05 14.67 4.37
N ASN A 10 24.12 15.54 4.75
CA ASN A 10 22.68 15.35 4.60
C ASN A 10 22.06 16.65 4.08
N PRO A 11 22.22 16.96 2.77
CA PRO A 11 21.92 18.27 2.21
C PRO A 11 20.43 18.66 2.32
N ASN A 12 19.54 17.69 2.40
CA ASN A 12 18.09 17.89 2.52
C ASN A 12 17.67 18.41 3.90
N ILE A 13 18.56 18.36 4.91
CA ILE A 13 18.26 18.84 6.25
C ILE A 13 18.25 20.36 6.31
N GLU A 14 17.21 20.91 6.92
CA GLU A 14 17.12 22.32 7.27
C GLU A 14 17.48 22.54 8.74
N ILE A 15 18.34 23.51 9.02
CA ILE A 15 18.73 23.91 10.37
C ILE A 15 18.30 25.37 10.55
N LYS A 16 17.44 25.62 11.54
CA LYS A 16 16.93 26.95 11.86
C LYS A 16 17.09 27.25 13.34
N ASP A 17 17.77 28.34 13.67
CA ASP A 17 17.83 28.83 15.03
C ASP A 17 16.49 29.48 15.43
N LEU A 18 16.03 29.19 16.65
CA LEU A 18 14.84 29.76 17.26
C LEU A 18 15.26 30.56 18.51
N PRO A 19 15.64 31.84 18.38
CA PRO A 19 16.09 32.67 19.50
C PRO A 19 15.06 32.75 20.62
N SER A 20 13.77 32.87 20.27
CA SER A 20 12.65 32.96 21.22
C SER A 20 12.50 31.71 22.09
N LYS A 21 12.93 30.54 21.62
CA LYS A 21 12.89 29.27 22.36
C LYS A 21 14.25 28.84 22.92
N LYS A 22 15.31 29.66 22.75
CA LYS A 22 16.70 29.30 23.06
C LYS A 22 17.08 27.90 22.52
N ALA A 23 16.62 27.57 21.32
CA ALA A 23 16.77 26.25 20.73
C ALA A 23 17.13 26.34 19.24
N THR A 24 17.65 25.24 18.70
CA THR A 24 17.89 25.03 17.27
C THR A 24 16.95 23.94 16.78
N LEU A 25 16.27 24.18 15.67
CA LEU A 25 15.35 23.27 15.03
C LEU A 25 16.01 22.61 13.82
N ILE A 26 15.95 21.28 13.75
CA ILE A 26 16.36 20.48 12.58
C ILE A 26 15.11 19.91 11.93
N ARG A 27 14.90 20.17 10.63
CA ARG A 27 13.76 19.65 9.84
C ARG A 27 14.26 18.82 8.66
N ASN A 28 13.36 18.05 8.06
CA ASN A 28 13.63 17.25 6.86
C ASN A 28 14.76 16.21 7.08
N ALA A 29 14.91 15.71 8.31
CA ALA A 29 15.76 14.55 8.57
C ALA A 29 15.12 13.32 7.91
N TRP A 30 15.94 12.47 7.27
CA TRP A 30 15.45 11.42 6.36
C TRP A 30 14.43 11.94 5.35
N ASN A 31 14.58 13.21 4.95
CA ASN A 31 13.76 13.87 3.94
C ASN A 31 12.27 14.03 4.29
N ASP A 32 11.92 13.94 5.58
CA ASP A 32 10.54 13.97 6.07
C ASP A 32 10.16 15.29 6.75
N SER A 33 9.02 15.86 6.33
CA SER A 33 8.54 17.17 6.80
C SER A 33 7.51 17.11 7.94
N THR A 34 7.13 15.90 8.38
CA THR A 34 6.10 15.64 9.39
C THR A 34 6.62 15.77 10.82
N PHE A 35 7.93 15.71 11.03
CA PHE A 35 8.57 15.88 12.33
C PHE A 35 9.81 16.78 12.24
N ALA A 36 10.36 17.10 13.41
CA ALA A 36 11.60 17.83 13.56
C ALA A 36 12.32 17.43 14.85
N PHE A 37 13.57 17.88 14.98
CA PHE A 37 14.32 17.81 16.23
C PHE A 37 14.49 19.20 16.82
N LEU A 38 13.97 19.42 18.02
CA LEU A 38 14.12 20.66 18.77
C LEU A 38 15.21 20.51 19.82
N ILE A 39 16.37 21.09 19.57
CA ILE A 39 17.57 20.95 20.39
C ILE A 39 17.78 22.23 21.21
N PRO A 40 17.63 22.21 22.54
CA PRO A 40 18.01 23.32 23.42
C PRO A 40 19.49 23.71 23.25
N LYS A 41 19.79 25.02 23.28
CA LYS A 41 21.15 25.54 23.04
C LYS A 41 22.16 25.19 24.15
N ASP A 42 21.68 24.80 25.31
CA ASP A 42 22.45 24.43 26.50
C ASP A 42 22.88 22.95 26.51
N ILE A 43 22.41 22.14 25.55
CA ILE A 43 22.72 20.71 25.49
C ILE A 43 23.93 20.43 24.59
N SER A 44 24.84 19.58 25.06
CA SER A 44 25.97 19.09 24.29
C SER A 44 25.50 18.20 23.12
N VAL A 45 25.87 18.59 21.90
CA VAL A 45 25.56 17.85 20.67
C VAL A 45 26.65 16.78 20.44
N PRO A 46 26.29 15.51 20.21
CA PRO A 46 27.26 14.46 19.91
C PRO A 46 28.04 14.74 18.61
N PRO A 47 29.17 14.05 18.37
CA PRO A 47 29.92 14.21 17.12
C PRO A 47 29.12 13.65 15.93
N LEU A 48 28.52 14.55 15.15
CA LEU A 48 27.69 14.23 13.99
C LEU A 48 28.42 14.34 12.64
N SER A 49 29.73 14.60 12.64
CA SER A 49 30.49 14.96 11.43
C SER A 49 30.59 13.86 10.37
N ASN A 50 30.39 12.60 10.75
CA ASN A 50 30.52 11.44 9.86
C ASN A 50 29.19 10.71 9.63
N ILE A 51 28.08 11.34 10.02
CA ILE A 51 26.76 10.72 9.99
C ILE A 51 26.06 11.04 8.67
N VAL A 52 25.59 9.99 8.01
CA VAL A 52 24.63 10.03 6.91
C VAL A 52 23.33 9.39 7.38
N LEU A 53 22.21 10.00 7.00
CA LEU A 53 20.87 9.50 7.23
C LEU A 53 20.42 8.82 5.93
N PHE A 54 20.23 7.50 5.94
CA PHE A 54 19.64 6.81 4.79
C PHE A 54 18.12 6.84 4.93
N GLU A 55 17.48 7.56 4.02
CA GLU A 55 16.05 7.85 4.01
C GLU A 55 15.21 6.59 3.82
N GLU A 56 15.65 5.71 2.93
CA GLU A 56 15.12 4.40 2.59
C GLU A 56 14.91 3.50 3.81
N PHE A 57 15.64 3.74 4.91
CA PHE A 57 15.69 2.81 6.04
C PHE A 57 15.45 3.48 7.39
N ASN A 58 15.25 4.80 7.43
CA ASN A 58 15.22 5.58 8.67
C ASN A 58 16.38 5.20 9.61
N SER A 59 17.59 5.20 9.06
CA SER A 59 18.78 4.63 9.70
C SER A 59 19.95 5.61 9.71
N PHE A 60 20.97 5.29 10.52
CA PHE A 60 22.18 6.10 10.63
C PHE A 60 23.38 5.33 10.10
N TYR A 61 24.14 5.93 9.19
CA TYR A 61 25.42 5.41 8.75
C TYR A 61 26.56 6.30 9.23
N ASN A 62 27.50 5.72 9.97
CA ASN A 62 28.72 6.39 10.41
C ASN A 62 29.90 6.01 9.52
N LYS A 63 30.29 6.93 8.63
CA LYS A 63 31.40 6.77 7.68
C LYS A 63 32.76 6.54 8.32
N LYS A 64 32.97 6.99 9.57
CA LYS A 64 34.25 6.81 10.26
C LYS A 64 34.41 5.39 10.78
N THR A 65 33.32 4.79 11.26
CA THR A 65 33.35 3.47 11.88
C THR A 65 32.82 2.37 10.97
N ASN A 66 32.37 2.72 9.76
CA ASN A 66 31.74 1.80 8.82
C ASN A 66 30.60 1.01 9.47
N LEU A 67 29.77 1.74 10.24
CA LEU A 67 28.72 1.17 11.06
C LEU A 67 27.38 1.75 10.64
N TRP A 68 26.48 0.87 10.25
CA TRP A 68 25.12 1.18 9.84
C TRP A 68 24.14 0.70 10.92
N GLU A 69 23.45 1.65 11.54
CA GLU A 69 22.53 1.44 12.66
C GLU A 69 21.07 1.60 12.21
N PHE A 70 20.29 0.54 12.40
CA PHE A 70 18.85 0.51 12.20
C PHE A 70 18.13 0.60 13.54
N ILE A 71 17.13 1.47 13.62
CA ILE A 71 16.33 1.69 14.84
C ILE A 71 15.44 0.46 15.05
N TYR A 72 15.64 -0.25 16.16
CA TYR A 72 14.81 -1.42 16.53
C TYR A 72 13.72 -1.02 17.54
N THR A 73 13.88 -1.31 18.83
CA THR A 73 12.91 -0.94 19.86
C THR A 73 13.54 -1.05 21.26
N PRO A 74 13.01 -0.35 22.28
CA PRO A 74 13.27 -0.68 23.67
C PRO A 74 12.77 -2.09 24.01
N GLU A 75 13.67 -2.98 24.40
CA GLU A 75 13.37 -4.39 24.63
C GLU A 75 14.00 -4.93 25.91
N LYS A 76 13.40 -5.98 26.48
CA LYS A 76 13.95 -6.68 27.64
C LYS A 76 15.24 -7.40 27.29
N LYS A 77 16.22 -7.33 28.20
CA LYS A 77 17.59 -7.87 27.99
C LYS A 77 17.63 -9.39 27.74
N ASP A 78 16.65 -10.12 28.23
CA ASP A 78 16.52 -11.57 28.13
C ASP A 78 15.93 -12.05 26.79
N ASN A 79 15.49 -11.12 25.93
CA ASN A 79 15.01 -11.48 24.60
C ASN A 79 16.15 -12.11 23.78
N LYS A 80 15.98 -13.39 23.42
CA LYS A 80 16.96 -14.20 22.67
C LYS A 80 17.35 -13.60 21.33
N ILE A 81 16.49 -12.79 20.71
CA ILE A 81 16.79 -12.09 19.45
C ILE A 81 17.99 -11.16 19.64
N LEU A 82 18.11 -10.52 20.81
CA LEU A 82 19.18 -9.57 21.11
C LEU A 82 20.56 -10.22 21.24
N GLN A 83 20.61 -11.54 21.40
CA GLN A 83 21.87 -12.31 21.47
C GLN A 83 22.41 -12.68 20.09
N ARG A 84 21.67 -12.38 19.02
CA ARG A 84 22.08 -12.73 17.65
C ARG A 84 23.22 -11.84 17.18
N SER A 85 24.28 -12.50 16.72
CA SER A 85 25.37 -11.91 15.95
C SER A 85 25.81 -12.91 14.89
N PHE A 86 26.01 -12.46 13.66
CA PHE A 86 26.38 -13.33 12.54
C PHE A 86 27.11 -12.55 11.45
N GLU A 87 27.78 -13.29 10.57
CA GLU A 87 28.38 -12.76 9.36
C GLU A 87 27.43 -12.95 8.18
N PHE A 88 27.21 -11.89 7.42
CA PHE A 88 26.45 -11.89 6.19
C PHE A 88 27.39 -11.67 5.02
N ASN A 89 27.64 -12.72 4.25
CA ASN A 89 28.47 -12.68 3.05
C ASN A 89 27.61 -12.24 1.85
N TYR A 90 27.88 -11.06 1.31
CA TYR A 90 27.12 -10.49 0.20
C TYR A 90 28.06 -10.00 -0.90
N ASN A 91 27.93 -10.57 -2.09
CA ASN A 91 28.76 -10.25 -3.26
C ASN A 91 30.28 -10.29 -3.01
N GLY A 92 30.73 -11.20 -2.13
CA GLY A 92 32.14 -11.36 -1.78
C GLY A 92 32.64 -10.52 -0.60
N ASP A 93 31.84 -9.55 -0.13
CA ASP A 93 32.14 -8.76 1.07
C ASP A 93 31.48 -9.38 2.31
N VAL A 94 32.16 -9.29 3.45
CA VAL A 94 31.66 -9.79 4.75
C VAL A 94 31.11 -8.63 5.57
N PHE A 95 29.86 -8.74 6.00
CA PHE A 95 29.18 -7.78 6.87
C PHE A 95 28.85 -8.42 8.22
N PHE A 96 29.31 -7.84 9.31
CA PHE A 96 29.01 -8.31 10.66
C PHE A 96 27.70 -7.69 11.16
N CYS A 97 26.69 -8.52 11.37
CA CYS A 97 25.34 -8.15 11.76
C CYS A 97 25.08 -8.52 13.22
N TYR A 98 24.52 -7.62 14.03
CA TYR A 98 24.27 -7.88 15.45
C TYR A 98 23.28 -6.91 16.07
N PHE A 99 22.65 -7.31 17.18
CA PHE A 99 21.90 -6.41 18.05
C PHE A 99 22.80 -5.86 19.16
N ALA A 100 22.69 -4.57 19.45
CA ALA A 100 23.36 -3.94 20.58
C ALA A 100 22.57 -2.72 21.07
N LYS A 101 23.01 -2.12 22.19
CA LYS A 101 22.40 -0.87 22.67
C LYS A 101 22.47 0.21 21.60
N SER A 102 21.44 1.04 21.53
CA SER A 102 21.38 2.17 20.62
C SER A 102 22.53 3.15 20.82
N SER A 103 22.95 3.80 19.74
CA SER A 103 24.04 4.76 19.79
C SER A 103 23.64 6.03 20.55
N ASN A 104 24.65 6.76 21.03
CA ASN A 104 24.43 8.09 21.61
C ASN A 104 23.80 9.07 20.62
N ILE A 105 23.95 8.83 19.31
CA ILE A 105 23.42 9.66 18.24
C ILE A 105 21.91 9.44 18.12
N LEU A 106 21.47 8.18 18.01
CA LEU A 106 20.05 7.85 18.02
C LEU A 106 19.37 8.32 19.33
N ASN A 107 20.01 8.09 20.48
CA ASN A 107 19.48 8.54 21.77
C ASN A 107 19.34 10.07 21.84
N PHE A 108 20.29 10.80 21.25
CA PHE A 108 20.22 12.26 21.14
C PHE A 108 19.04 12.70 20.25
N PHE A 109 18.87 12.11 19.07
CA PHE A 109 17.75 12.46 18.18
C PHE A 109 16.39 12.13 18.81
N ALA A 110 16.25 10.94 19.41
CA ALA A 110 15.01 10.51 20.05
C ALA A 110 14.55 11.45 21.18
N LYS A 111 15.48 11.93 22.02
CA LYS A 111 15.19 12.88 23.11
C LYS A 111 14.62 14.21 22.65
N HIS A 112 14.97 14.63 21.43
CA HIS A 112 14.62 15.94 20.90
C HIS A 112 13.53 15.87 19.82
N PHE A 113 12.93 14.70 19.59
CA PHE A 113 11.96 14.45 18.54
C PHE A 113 10.59 15.11 18.83
N ILE A 114 10.10 15.91 17.89
CA ILE A 114 8.78 16.57 17.93
C ILE A 114 8.00 16.34 16.64
N MET A 115 6.68 16.13 16.76
CA MET A 115 5.78 16.04 15.61
C MET A 115 5.34 17.43 15.17
N LEU A 116 5.27 17.67 13.86
CA LEU A 116 4.82 18.92 13.24
C LEU A 116 3.48 18.78 12.51
N LYS A 117 3.18 17.59 11.96
CA LYS A 117 1.96 17.28 11.20
C LYS A 117 1.37 15.94 11.64
N GLN A 118 0.15 15.60 11.19
CA GLN A 118 -0.41 14.25 11.32
C GLN A 118 0.44 13.21 10.59
N GLU A 119 0.37 11.96 11.06
CA GLU A 119 1.22 10.86 10.60
C GLU A 119 1.05 10.55 9.10
N THR A 120 2.17 10.29 8.42
CA THR A 120 2.23 9.70 7.06
C THR A 120 2.41 8.18 7.13
N ASN A 121 2.30 7.50 5.98
CA ASN A 121 2.47 6.04 5.85
C ASN A 121 3.83 5.50 6.36
N THR A 122 4.85 6.36 6.49
CA THR A 122 6.18 5.99 7.00
C THR A 122 6.25 5.83 8.52
N SER A 123 5.15 6.16 9.23
CA SER A 123 4.91 5.98 10.68
C SER A 123 6.20 5.58 11.41
N TYR A 124 7.02 6.58 11.77
CA TYR A 124 8.34 6.46 12.42
C TYR A 124 8.25 5.85 13.83
N ARG A 125 7.54 4.72 13.94
CA ARG A 125 7.10 4.04 15.16
C ARG A 125 8.28 3.75 16.06
N ASN A 126 9.39 3.33 15.48
CA ASN A 126 10.58 2.97 16.25
C ASN A 126 11.18 4.22 16.92
N LEU A 127 11.29 5.36 16.21
CA LEU A 127 11.79 6.60 16.82
C LEU A 127 10.80 7.17 17.85
N ARG A 128 9.50 7.02 17.64
CA ARG A 128 8.46 7.40 18.61
C ARG A 128 8.55 6.58 19.89
N GLN A 129 8.71 5.27 19.81
CA GLN A 129 8.91 4.42 21.00
C GLN A 129 10.18 4.81 21.77
N PHE A 130 11.24 5.18 21.06
CA PHE A 130 12.45 5.72 21.68
C PHE A 130 12.20 7.07 22.38
N LYS A 131 11.43 7.97 21.75
CA LYS A 131 11.01 9.22 22.38
C LYS A 131 10.27 8.94 23.69
N ASP A 132 9.27 8.05 23.66
CA ASP A 132 8.47 7.69 24.84
C ASP A 132 9.34 7.04 25.94
N TYR A 133 10.36 6.27 25.55
CA TYR A 133 11.36 5.73 26.46
C TYR A 133 12.15 6.85 27.17
N PHE A 134 12.58 7.88 26.45
CA PHE A 134 13.42 8.95 27.00
C PHE A 134 12.68 10.10 27.66
N ILE A 135 11.37 10.27 27.42
CA ILE A 135 10.57 11.28 28.11
C ILE A 135 10.54 10.98 29.62
N THR A 136 10.75 12.02 30.42
CA THR A 136 10.72 11.97 31.89
C THR A 136 9.29 11.98 32.44
N ASP A 137 8.43 12.84 31.87
CA ASP A 137 7.03 12.96 32.26
C ASP A 137 6.15 12.05 31.39
N LYS A 138 5.90 10.83 31.89
CA LYS A 138 5.09 9.83 31.18
C LYS A 138 4.07 9.19 32.13
N PRO A 139 2.90 8.76 31.61
CA PRO A 139 1.91 8.04 32.41
C PRO A 139 2.48 6.77 33.04
N ASP A 140 1.93 6.34 34.17
CA ASP A 140 2.50 5.21 34.94
C ASP A 140 2.50 3.89 34.17
N TYR A 141 1.52 3.65 33.29
CA TYR A 141 1.52 2.48 32.41
C TYR A 141 2.71 2.47 31.44
N VAL A 142 3.16 3.64 30.99
CA VAL A 142 4.35 3.78 30.12
C VAL A 142 5.63 3.57 30.92
N LYS A 143 5.68 4.06 32.16
CA LYS A 143 6.82 3.80 33.07
C LYS A 143 6.98 2.31 33.30
N GLU A 144 5.89 1.63 33.62
CA GLU A 144 5.89 0.19 33.88
C GLU A 144 6.29 -0.61 32.63
N TYR A 145 5.78 -0.22 31.45
CA TYR A 145 6.17 -0.87 30.19
C TYR A 145 7.70 -0.85 29.94
N PHE A 146 8.39 0.25 30.27
CA PHE A 146 9.81 0.44 30.00
C PHE A 146 10.76 0.06 31.14
N LYS A 147 10.26 -0.28 32.33
CA LYS A 147 11.04 -0.52 33.55
C LYS A 147 12.22 -1.48 33.36
N ASP A 148 12.01 -2.58 32.64
CA ASP A 148 13.01 -3.62 32.40
C ASP A 148 13.52 -3.66 30.95
N ARG A 149 13.25 -2.60 30.18
CA ARG A 149 13.61 -2.51 28.76
C ARG A 149 14.81 -1.58 28.58
N LEU A 150 15.66 -1.87 27.61
CA LEU A 150 16.73 -0.98 27.18
C LEU A 150 16.59 -0.69 25.68
N PRO A 151 17.02 0.49 25.21
CA PRO A 151 16.95 0.82 23.79
C PRO A 151 18.00 0.03 23.01
N TYR A 152 17.54 -0.83 22.10
CA TYR A 152 18.39 -1.63 21.22
C TYR A 152 18.25 -1.16 19.77
N SER A 153 19.34 -1.34 19.03
CA SER A 153 19.42 -1.15 17.58
C SER A 153 19.98 -2.41 16.93
N PHE A 154 19.69 -2.61 15.66
CA PHE A 154 20.35 -3.60 14.83
C PHE A 154 21.48 -2.92 14.05
N TYR A 155 22.65 -3.54 14.03
CA TYR A 155 23.86 -2.98 13.44
C TYR A 155 24.37 -3.86 12.32
N ILE A 156 24.90 -3.21 11.28
CA ILE A 156 25.67 -3.83 10.22
C ILE A 156 27.02 -3.12 10.15
N LYS A 157 28.10 -3.88 10.29
CA LYS A 157 29.47 -3.39 10.22
C LYS A 157 30.19 -4.02 9.03
N GLY A 158 30.78 -3.21 8.17
CA GLY A 158 31.46 -3.65 6.95
C GLY A 158 31.61 -2.51 5.97
N ASN A 159 32.10 -2.77 4.76
CA ASN A 159 32.26 -1.70 3.76
C ASN A 159 30.89 -1.32 3.14
N ILE A 160 30.10 -0.51 3.85
CA ILE A 160 28.74 -0.12 3.45
C ILE A 160 28.75 0.70 2.15
N ASP A 161 29.84 1.41 1.88
CA ASP A 161 30.00 2.18 0.65
C ASP A 161 30.18 1.29 -0.59
N ASN A 162 30.66 0.04 -0.44
CA ASN A 162 30.70 -0.95 -1.53
C ASN A 162 29.31 -1.47 -1.94
N ILE A 163 28.29 -1.29 -1.09
CA ILE A 163 26.94 -1.75 -1.39
C ILE A 163 26.31 -0.82 -2.44
N THR A 164 26.33 -1.25 -3.70
CA THR A 164 25.79 -0.51 -4.85
C THR A 164 24.28 -0.31 -4.73
N ASP A 165 23.55 -1.37 -4.36
CA ASP A 165 22.10 -1.34 -4.16
C ASP A 165 21.78 -1.78 -2.73
N LYS A 166 21.61 -0.78 -1.85
CA LYS A 166 21.33 -0.96 -0.42
C LYS A 166 19.94 -1.55 -0.17
N ILE A 167 18.97 -1.26 -1.04
CA ILE A 167 17.60 -1.80 -0.95
C ILE A 167 17.64 -3.30 -1.24
N LYS A 168 18.31 -3.73 -2.31
CA LYS A 168 18.50 -5.15 -2.62
C LYS A 168 19.27 -5.87 -1.52
N PHE A 169 20.30 -5.25 -0.96
CA PHE A 169 21.03 -5.80 0.18
C PHE A 169 20.10 -6.05 1.38
N ALA A 170 19.31 -5.05 1.80
CA ALA A 170 18.38 -5.17 2.92
C ALA A 170 17.27 -6.20 2.66
N LYS A 171 16.69 -6.24 1.44
CA LYS A 171 15.71 -7.27 1.04
C LYS A 171 16.30 -8.68 1.13
N THR A 172 17.54 -8.85 0.67
CA THR A 172 18.26 -10.13 0.73
C THR A 172 18.52 -10.55 2.17
N LEU A 173 18.98 -9.63 3.02
CA LEU A 173 19.20 -9.89 4.43
C LEU A 173 17.89 -10.26 5.15
N ASN A 174 16.81 -9.52 4.93
CA ASN A 174 15.48 -9.83 5.47
C ASN A 174 14.99 -11.23 5.06
N PHE A 175 15.19 -11.60 3.79
CA PHE A 175 14.83 -12.93 3.31
C PHE A 175 15.56 -14.03 4.10
N TYR A 176 16.88 -13.93 4.27
CA TYR A 176 17.64 -14.95 5.00
C TYR A 176 17.32 -14.96 6.50
N LEU A 177 17.14 -13.79 7.12
CA LEU A 177 16.72 -13.69 8.52
C LEU A 177 15.40 -14.43 8.78
N THR A 178 14.42 -14.23 7.90
CA THR A 178 13.09 -14.86 7.98
C THR A 178 13.07 -16.31 7.51
N PHE A 179 14.03 -16.72 6.67
CA PHE A 179 14.22 -18.10 6.27
C PHE A 179 14.64 -18.98 7.45
N TYR A 180 15.59 -18.51 8.26
CA TYR A 180 16.09 -19.25 9.43
C TYR A 180 15.22 -19.09 10.67
N ASP A 181 14.59 -17.93 10.87
CA ASP A 181 13.62 -17.73 11.95
C ASP A 181 12.50 -16.79 11.52
N ARG A 182 11.28 -17.33 11.50
CA ARG A 182 10.06 -16.61 11.12
C ARG A 182 9.75 -15.41 12.03
N ASN A 183 10.29 -15.40 13.25
CA ASN A 183 10.12 -14.31 14.22
C ASN A 183 11.28 -13.30 14.19
N SER A 184 12.26 -13.46 13.28
CA SER A 184 13.33 -12.48 13.12
C SER A 184 12.75 -11.11 12.74
N PRO A 185 13.15 -10.02 13.42
CA PRO A 185 12.83 -8.68 12.98
C PRO A 185 13.38 -8.42 11.58
N THR A 186 12.63 -7.66 10.78
CA THR A 186 13.04 -7.24 9.44
C THR A 186 13.43 -5.77 9.43
N ILE A 187 14.42 -5.44 8.61
CA ILE A 187 14.76 -4.06 8.26
C ILE A 187 13.57 -3.45 7.54
N GLN A 188 13.07 -2.32 8.04
CA GLN A 188 12.06 -1.52 7.38
C GLN A 188 12.69 -0.83 6.17
N ILE A 189 12.04 -0.96 5.01
CA ILE A 189 12.45 -0.34 3.75
C ILE A 189 11.31 0.56 3.31
N PHE A 190 11.59 1.86 3.30
CA PHE A 190 10.76 2.93 2.78
C PHE A 190 11.17 3.21 1.34
N ASN A 191 10.23 3.68 0.53
CA ASN A 191 10.53 4.09 -0.83
C ASN A 191 10.86 5.59 -0.87
N ASP A 192 11.92 5.95 -1.60
CA ASP A 192 12.46 7.32 -1.63
C ASP A 192 11.70 8.28 -2.54
N GLU A 193 10.80 7.75 -3.37
CA GLU A 193 10.06 8.57 -4.32
C GLU A 193 9.05 9.43 -3.54
N LYS A 194 9.43 10.69 -3.27
CA LYS A 194 8.51 11.77 -2.93
C LYS A 194 7.55 12.00 -4.10
N ILE A 195 6.57 11.15 -4.21
CA ILE A 195 5.48 11.39 -5.13
C ILE A 195 4.35 11.92 -4.27
N GLU A 196 4.04 13.20 -4.45
CA GLU A 196 2.81 13.77 -3.91
C GLU A 196 1.67 12.84 -4.29
N ASN A 197 0.79 12.50 -3.34
CA ASN A 197 -0.41 11.73 -3.64
C ASN A 197 -1.24 12.52 -4.68
N LEU A 198 -1.03 12.21 -5.96
CA LEU A 198 -1.72 12.84 -7.09
C LEU A 198 -3.18 12.42 -7.14
N SER A 199 -3.49 11.25 -6.58
CA SER A 199 -4.85 10.74 -6.49
C SER A 199 -5.54 11.21 -5.21
N LYS A 200 -6.82 11.54 -5.35
CA LYS A 200 -7.69 11.88 -4.22
C LYS A 200 -8.59 10.71 -3.92
N THR A 201 -8.64 10.31 -2.65
CA THR A 201 -9.53 9.24 -2.18
C THR A 201 -10.99 9.70 -2.27
N PRO A 202 -11.80 9.10 -3.15
CA PRO A 202 -13.20 9.47 -3.32
C PRO A 202 -14.03 9.06 -2.11
N CYS A 203 -14.81 9.98 -1.57
CA CYS A 203 -15.69 9.74 -0.44
C CYS A 203 -17.05 10.40 -0.66
N TYR A 204 -18.14 9.63 -0.52
CA TYR A 204 -19.50 10.16 -0.69
C TYR A 204 -19.88 11.18 0.39
N THR A 205 -19.27 11.09 1.56
CA THR A 205 -19.57 11.97 2.69
C THR A 205 -18.32 12.72 3.11
N LEU A 206 -18.43 14.03 3.24
CA LEU A 206 -17.41 14.81 3.92
C LEU A 206 -17.50 14.51 5.43
N ILE A 207 -16.45 14.83 6.18
CA ILE A 207 -16.36 14.58 7.63
C ILE A 207 -17.60 15.11 8.36
N ASP A 208 -18.19 16.21 7.86
CA ASP A 208 -19.31 16.90 8.48
C ASP A 208 -20.70 16.40 8.02
N THR A 209 -20.79 15.46 7.08
CA THR A 209 -22.04 15.02 6.44
C THR A 209 -22.22 13.50 6.38
N PHE A 210 -22.01 12.81 7.50
CA PHE A 210 -22.27 11.37 7.62
C PHE A 210 -23.78 11.06 7.72
N PRO A 211 -24.30 9.98 7.08
CA PRO A 211 -25.72 9.63 7.14
C PRO A 211 -26.17 9.32 8.57
N LYS A 212 -27.34 9.85 8.96
CA LYS A 212 -27.95 9.60 10.26
C LYS A 212 -28.57 8.20 10.38
N SER A 213 -28.89 7.56 9.26
CA SER A 213 -29.49 6.23 9.19
C SER A 213 -28.99 5.51 7.94
N ILE A 214 -28.72 4.21 8.07
CA ILE A 214 -28.24 3.34 6.98
C ILE A 214 -29.22 2.16 6.85
N ASN A 215 -29.71 1.93 5.64
CA ASN A 215 -30.48 0.72 5.32
C ASN A 215 -29.50 -0.35 4.81
N SER A 216 -29.44 -1.49 5.49
CA SER A 216 -28.62 -2.62 5.06
C SER A 216 -29.48 -3.70 4.41
N ASN A 217 -28.92 -4.34 3.39
CA ASN A 217 -29.40 -5.62 2.88
C ASN A 217 -28.45 -6.74 3.33
N ALA A 218 -28.90 -8.00 3.25
CA ALA A 218 -27.99 -9.13 3.39
C ALA A 218 -26.95 -9.08 2.27
N ILE A 219 -25.68 -9.28 2.60
CA ILE A 219 -24.59 -9.43 1.64
C ILE A 219 -24.01 -10.83 1.88
N ASP A 220 -23.64 -11.53 0.82
CA ASP A 220 -22.99 -12.83 0.90
C ASP A 220 -21.76 -12.78 1.83
N ASN A 221 -21.65 -13.75 2.74
CA ASN A 221 -20.57 -13.78 3.74
C ASN A 221 -19.17 -13.86 3.11
N THR A 222 -19.03 -14.56 1.98
CA THR A 222 -17.77 -14.64 1.23
C THR A 222 -17.39 -13.26 0.71
N LEU A 223 -18.35 -12.50 0.18
CA LEU A 223 -18.11 -11.13 -0.26
C LEU A 223 -17.72 -10.21 0.89
N LEU A 224 -18.37 -10.34 2.05
CA LEU A 224 -18.03 -9.59 3.26
C LEU A 224 -16.61 -9.90 3.75
N ASP A 225 -16.21 -11.17 3.73
CA ASP A 225 -14.86 -11.59 4.13
C ASP A 225 -13.79 -11.02 3.19
N ILE A 226 -14.01 -11.11 1.88
CA ILE A 226 -13.07 -10.55 0.88
C ILE A 226 -13.01 -9.02 1.01
N LEU A 227 -14.14 -8.34 1.17
CA LEU A 227 -14.19 -6.89 1.41
C LEU A 227 -13.40 -6.50 2.67
N ASN A 228 -13.54 -7.24 3.77
CA ASN A 228 -12.81 -6.98 5.01
C ASN A 228 -11.30 -7.16 4.85
N VAL A 229 -10.87 -8.16 4.08
CA VAL A 229 -9.44 -8.37 3.79
C VAL A 229 -8.90 -7.26 2.89
N ALA A 230 -9.63 -6.87 1.85
CA ALA A 230 -9.26 -5.76 0.96
C ALA A 230 -9.03 -4.47 1.77
N HIS A 231 -9.98 -4.10 2.64
CA HIS A 231 -9.91 -2.89 3.46
C HIS A 231 -8.74 -2.85 4.46
N LYS A 232 -8.26 -4.01 4.93
CA LYS A 232 -7.15 -4.10 5.89
C LYS A 232 -5.79 -4.21 5.21
N THR A 233 -5.77 -4.46 3.91
CA THR A 233 -4.54 -4.66 3.15
C THR A 233 -3.87 -3.31 2.89
N SER A 234 -2.60 -3.18 3.26
CA SER A 234 -1.81 -1.96 2.99
C SER A 234 -1.07 -1.99 1.66
N ASP A 235 -0.96 -3.17 1.03
CA ASP A 235 -0.35 -3.33 -0.29
C ASP A 235 -1.40 -3.06 -1.37
N ILE A 236 -1.21 -1.98 -2.11
CA ILE A 236 -2.12 -1.50 -3.15
C ILE A 236 -2.44 -2.55 -4.23
N ARG A 237 -1.49 -3.45 -4.56
CA ARG A 237 -1.67 -4.45 -5.62
C ARG A 237 -2.52 -5.59 -5.10
N LEU A 238 -2.25 -6.04 -3.88
CA LEU A 238 -3.06 -7.04 -3.21
C LEU A 238 -4.48 -6.50 -2.98
N GLU A 239 -4.61 -5.25 -2.55
CA GLU A 239 -5.90 -4.57 -2.41
C GLU A 239 -6.66 -4.56 -3.75
N PHE A 240 -5.99 -4.19 -4.84
CA PHE A 240 -6.56 -4.23 -6.19
C PHE A 240 -7.02 -5.64 -6.58
N ILE A 241 -6.20 -6.66 -6.31
CA ILE A 241 -6.55 -8.07 -6.57
C ILE A 241 -7.79 -8.47 -5.79
N PHE A 242 -7.90 -8.13 -4.50
CA PHE A 242 -9.07 -8.51 -3.69
C PHE A 242 -10.37 -7.88 -4.21
N TYR A 243 -10.36 -6.60 -4.61
CA TYR A 243 -11.55 -6.02 -5.24
C TYR A 243 -11.88 -6.66 -6.58
N TYR A 244 -10.86 -7.02 -7.38
CA TYR A 244 -11.11 -7.76 -8.62
C TYR A 244 -11.67 -9.16 -8.36
N GLN A 245 -11.23 -9.85 -7.30
CA GLN A 245 -11.77 -11.15 -6.90
C GLN A 245 -13.26 -11.09 -6.56
N ILE A 246 -13.74 -9.99 -5.95
CA ILE A 246 -15.17 -9.76 -5.75
C ILE A 246 -15.90 -9.73 -7.10
N LEU A 247 -15.35 -9.03 -8.09
CA LEU A 247 -15.92 -8.99 -9.45
C LEU A 247 -15.96 -10.39 -10.07
N GLU A 248 -14.87 -11.16 -9.95
CA GLU A 248 -14.81 -12.54 -10.47
C GLU A 248 -15.84 -13.45 -9.79
N TYR A 249 -15.96 -13.38 -8.46
CA TYR A 249 -16.94 -14.14 -7.69
C TYR A 249 -18.36 -13.82 -8.14
N CYS A 250 -18.76 -12.55 -8.13
CA CYS A 250 -20.10 -12.15 -8.53
C CYS A 250 -20.39 -12.53 -9.98
N SER A 251 -19.41 -12.40 -10.88
CA SER A 251 -19.59 -12.70 -12.30
C SER A 251 -19.74 -14.19 -12.59
N TYR A 252 -19.07 -15.03 -11.81
CA TYR A 252 -19.19 -16.47 -11.92
C TYR A 252 -20.60 -16.94 -11.56
N TYR A 253 -21.11 -16.52 -10.40
CA TYR A 253 -22.41 -16.98 -9.89
C TYR A 253 -23.61 -16.22 -10.47
N PHE A 254 -23.44 -15.00 -10.99
CA PHE A 254 -24.52 -14.23 -11.63
C PHE A 254 -25.14 -14.96 -12.83
N ILE A 255 -24.29 -15.57 -13.67
CA ILE A 255 -24.73 -16.28 -14.88
C ILE A 255 -25.56 -17.51 -14.50
N GLU A 256 -25.16 -18.24 -13.46
CA GLU A 256 -25.89 -19.41 -12.99
C GLU A 256 -27.32 -19.06 -12.56
N GLN A 257 -27.51 -17.90 -11.93
CA GLN A 257 -28.84 -17.45 -11.47
C GLN A 257 -29.76 -17.00 -12.62
N GLU A 258 -29.22 -16.31 -13.64
CA GLU A 258 -30.00 -15.87 -14.81
C GLU A 258 -30.54 -17.08 -15.61
N ASP A 259 -29.69 -18.08 -15.84
CA ASP A 259 -30.05 -19.32 -16.52
C ASP A 259 -31.13 -20.09 -15.74
N ASP A 260 -30.96 -20.22 -14.43
CA ASP A 260 -31.93 -20.90 -13.56
C ASP A 260 -33.27 -20.16 -13.50
N PHE A 261 -33.27 -18.83 -13.51
CA PHE A 261 -34.50 -18.03 -13.59
C PHE A 261 -35.25 -18.25 -14.91
N ASN A 262 -34.54 -18.22 -16.03
CA ASN A 262 -35.12 -18.40 -17.36
C ASN A 262 -35.69 -19.82 -17.52
N LEU A 263 -34.96 -20.86 -17.08
CA LEU A 263 -35.46 -22.24 -17.08
C LEU A 263 -36.72 -22.39 -16.22
N ARG A 264 -36.72 -21.82 -15.01
CA ARG A 264 -37.91 -21.84 -14.13
C ARG A 264 -39.10 -21.11 -14.75
N LYS A 265 -38.88 -20.03 -15.49
CA LYS A 265 -39.94 -19.28 -16.16
C LYS A 265 -40.59 -20.09 -17.28
N ILE A 266 -39.79 -20.82 -18.07
CA ILE A 266 -40.29 -21.72 -19.12
C ILE A 266 -41.08 -22.87 -18.49
N LEU A 267 -40.51 -23.55 -17.49
CA LEU A 267 -41.13 -24.70 -16.82
C LEU A 267 -42.44 -24.38 -16.07
N LYS A 268 -42.71 -23.11 -15.77
CA LYS A 268 -43.92 -22.64 -15.10
C LYS A 268 -45.05 -22.24 -16.05
N GLN A 269 -44.86 -22.32 -17.38
CA GLN A 269 -45.91 -21.96 -18.32
C GLN A 269 -47.08 -22.97 -18.26
N PRO A 270 -48.33 -22.51 -18.12
CA PRO A 270 -49.48 -23.38 -17.91
C PRO A 270 -49.80 -24.28 -19.10
N ASP A 271 -49.36 -23.91 -20.30
CA ASP A 271 -49.56 -24.60 -21.57
C ASP A 271 -48.33 -25.43 -22.02
N ILE A 272 -47.33 -25.61 -21.14
CA ILE A 272 -46.07 -26.28 -21.51
C ILE A 272 -46.25 -27.67 -22.11
N ASN A 273 -47.23 -28.44 -21.62
CA ASN A 273 -47.53 -29.77 -22.14
C ASN A 273 -48.26 -29.73 -23.50
N TYR A 274 -48.97 -28.63 -23.79
CA TYR A 274 -49.70 -28.45 -25.04
C TYR A 274 -48.79 -27.95 -26.16
N ASN A 275 -47.84 -27.06 -25.84
CA ASN A 275 -46.87 -26.48 -26.77
C ASN A 275 -45.44 -27.02 -26.55
N ALA A 276 -45.31 -28.31 -26.22
CA ALA A 276 -44.05 -28.92 -25.77
C ALA A 276 -42.88 -28.72 -26.74
N ASP A 277 -43.09 -28.87 -28.05
CA ASP A 277 -42.03 -28.72 -29.05
C ASP A 277 -41.44 -27.31 -29.13
N SER A 278 -42.23 -26.27 -28.83
CA SER A 278 -41.74 -24.89 -28.80
C SER A 278 -40.90 -24.64 -27.55
N TYR A 279 -41.41 -25.06 -26.39
CA TYR A 279 -40.70 -24.87 -25.12
C TYR A 279 -39.45 -25.73 -25.00
N ILE A 280 -39.41 -26.92 -25.61
CA ILE A 280 -38.18 -27.72 -25.71
C ILE A 280 -37.10 -26.96 -26.48
N LYS A 281 -37.44 -26.24 -27.56
CA LYS A 281 -36.47 -25.40 -28.29
C LYS A 281 -35.95 -24.26 -27.43
N GLU A 282 -36.82 -23.56 -26.71
CA GLU A 282 -36.42 -22.49 -25.78
C GLU A 282 -35.51 -23.03 -24.66
N ILE A 283 -35.82 -24.20 -24.09
CA ILE A 283 -34.96 -24.85 -23.08
C ILE A 283 -33.61 -25.21 -23.69
N LEU A 284 -33.59 -25.77 -24.90
CA LEU A 284 -32.34 -26.10 -25.59
C LEU A 284 -31.51 -24.86 -25.94
N GLU A 285 -32.15 -23.72 -26.24
CA GLU A 285 -31.46 -22.43 -26.43
C GLU A 285 -30.82 -21.95 -25.13
N VAL A 286 -31.57 -21.90 -24.01
CA VAL A 286 -31.02 -21.51 -22.70
C VAL A 286 -29.89 -22.44 -22.26
N LEU A 287 -30.03 -23.75 -22.46
CA LEU A 287 -28.97 -24.72 -22.15
C LEU A 287 -27.76 -24.57 -23.08
N ASN A 288 -27.97 -24.38 -24.39
CA ASN A 288 -26.87 -24.14 -25.32
C ASN A 288 -26.13 -22.83 -24.99
N GLU A 289 -26.85 -21.79 -24.58
CA GLU A 289 -26.26 -20.56 -24.07
C GLU A 289 -25.45 -20.85 -22.81
N ARG A 290 -26.00 -21.51 -21.80
CA ARG A 290 -25.27 -21.93 -20.58
C ARG A 290 -23.98 -22.69 -20.92
N PHE A 291 -24.06 -23.72 -21.75
CA PHE A 291 -22.91 -24.55 -22.14
C PHE A 291 -21.90 -23.82 -23.05
N ASN A 292 -22.33 -22.87 -23.87
CA ASN A 292 -21.43 -22.04 -24.68
C ASN A 292 -20.89 -20.83 -23.91
N VAL A 293 -21.57 -20.37 -22.86
CA VAL A 293 -21.10 -19.32 -21.95
C VAL A 293 -19.97 -19.85 -21.07
N HIS A 294 -19.93 -21.15 -20.77
CA HIS A 294 -18.72 -21.82 -20.24
C HIS A 294 -17.56 -21.87 -21.25
N LYS A 295 -17.78 -21.50 -22.51
CA LYS A 295 -16.73 -21.27 -23.53
C LYS A 295 -16.47 -19.78 -23.81
N THR A 296 -17.36 -18.85 -23.43
CA THR A 296 -17.07 -17.41 -23.48
C THR A 296 -16.02 -17.06 -22.43
N SER A 297 -15.08 -16.18 -22.78
CA SER A 297 -13.99 -15.81 -21.87
C SER A 297 -14.53 -15.15 -20.61
N ASP A 298 -13.84 -15.35 -19.48
CA ASP A 298 -14.17 -14.75 -18.18
C ASP A 298 -14.38 -13.24 -18.26
N LYS A 299 -13.68 -12.58 -19.20
CA LYS A 299 -13.84 -11.16 -19.51
C LYS A 299 -15.27 -10.78 -19.94
N VAL A 300 -15.93 -11.59 -20.76
CA VAL A 300 -17.29 -11.32 -21.24
C VAL A 300 -18.30 -11.43 -20.10
N ARG A 301 -18.12 -12.43 -19.24
CA ARG A 301 -18.95 -12.66 -18.05
C ARG A 301 -18.86 -11.49 -17.07
N LEU A 302 -17.63 -11.02 -16.84
CA LEU A 302 -17.34 -9.89 -15.99
C LEU A 302 -17.92 -8.58 -16.56
N ASP A 303 -17.76 -8.35 -17.86
CA ASP A 303 -18.34 -7.17 -18.52
C ASP A 303 -19.87 -7.14 -18.40
N LYS A 304 -20.55 -8.26 -18.67
CA LYS A 304 -22.02 -8.37 -18.54
C LYS A 304 -22.48 -8.10 -17.09
N THR A 305 -21.80 -8.70 -16.12
CA THR A 305 -22.15 -8.56 -14.69
C THR A 305 -21.98 -7.12 -14.23
N ILE A 306 -20.85 -6.47 -14.55
CA ILE A 306 -20.61 -5.08 -14.17
C ILE A 306 -21.66 -4.16 -14.81
N LYS A 307 -21.97 -4.34 -16.10
CA LYS A 307 -22.93 -3.50 -16.82
C LYS A 307 -24.37 -3.64 -16.30
N ASN A 308 -24.72 -4.77 -15.70
CA ASN A 308 -26.04 -4.98 -15.11
C ASN A 308 -26.23 -4.24 -13.77
N TYR A 309 -25.17 -4.11 -12.97
CA TYR A 309 -25.24 -3.59 -11.60
C TYR A 309 -24.58 -2.22 -11.40
N CYS A 310 -23.74 -1.78 -12.34
CA CYS A 310 -22.99 -0.54 -12.23
C CYS A 310 -23.25 0.35 -13.45
N ARG A 311 -23.60 1.61 -13.20
CA ARG A 311 -23.71 2.66 -14.22
C ARG A 311 -22.58 3.66 -14.07
N ILE A 312 -22.34 4.48 -15.10
CA ILE A 312 -21.32 5.54 -15.04
C ILE A 312 -21.50 6.48 -13.84
N LYS A 313 -22.76 6.77 -13.46
CA LYS A 313 -23.10 7.63 -12.32
C LYS A 313 -22.60 7.07 -10.99
N ASP A 314 -22.49 5.74 -10.87
CA ASP A 314 -22.03 5.10 -9.63
C ASP A 314 -20.53 5.30 -9.40
N ILE A 315 -19.74 5.51 -10.47
CA ILE A 315 -18.28 5.75 -10.42
C ILE A 315 -17.88 7.20 -10.78
N GLN A 316 -18.86 8.08 -10.95
CA GLN A 316 -18.63 9.45 -11.43
C GLN A 316 -17.73 10.24 -10.48
N LEU A 317 -17.89 10.06 -9.18
CA LEU A 317 -17.08 10.72 -8.16
C LEU A 317 -15.59 10.35 -8.29
N GLU A 318 -15.30 9.07 -8.47
CA GLU A 318 -13.95 8.53 -8.64
C GLU A 318 -13.28 9.12 -9.88
N LEU A 319 -14.02 9.21 -11.00
CA LEU A 319 -13.56 9.78 -12.27
C LEU A 319 -13.29 11.28 -12.16
N GLU A 320 -14.20 12.04 -11.54
CA GLU A 320 -14.09 13.49 -11.43
C GLU A 320 -12.98 13.96 -10.48
N GLN A 321 -12.76 13.25 -9.38
CA GLN A 321 -11.73 13.59 -8.41
C GLN A 321 -10.31 13.29 -8.92
N ASN A 322 -10.19 12.36 -9.87
CA ASN A 322 -8.93 11.89 -10.44
C ASN A 322 -8.80 12.21 -11.94
N GLU A 323 -9.53 13.23 -12.42
CA GLU A 323 -9.60 13.64 -13.83
C GLU A 323 -8.22 13.83 -14.48
N ALA A 324 -7.29 14.48 -13.75
CA ALA A 324 -5.95 14.78 -14.25
C ALA A 324 -5.13 13.51 -14.62
N LEU A 325 -5.47 12.37 -14.00
CA LEU A 325 -4.85 11.08 -14.27
C LEU A 325 -5.61 10.31 -15.37
N PHE A 326 -6.95 10.32 -15.35
CA PHE A 326 -7.76 9.60 -16.34
C PHE A 326 -7.81 10.26 -17.72
N SER A 327 -7.45 11.54 -17.81
CA SER A 327 -7.37 12.31 -19.06
C SER A 327 -6.08 12.08 -19.87
N LYS A 328 -5.17 11.24 -19.35
CA LYS A 328 -3.86 10.97 -19.97
C LYS A 328 -3.62 9.48 -20.10
N ASP A 329 -2.84 9.12 -21.11
CA ASP A 329 -2.32 7.77 -21.23
C ASP A 329 -1.32 7.50 -20.09
N ILE A 330 -1.37 6.30 -19.55
CA ILE A 330 -0.52 5.86 -18.45
C ILE A 330 0.41 4.76 -18.97
N GLU A 331 1.71 4.96 -18.74
CA GLU A 331 2.75 3.98 -19.03
C GLU A 331 3.36 3.51 -17.71
N PHE A 332 3.20 2.22 -17.42
CA PHE A 332 3.76 1.57 -16.24
C PHE A 332 5.20 1.14 -16.51
N ASP A 333 6.03 1.18 -15.46
CA ASP A 333 7.36 0.58 -15.49
C ASP A 333 7.20 -0.94 -15.71
N GLY A 334 7.83 -1.46 -16.77
CA GLY A 334 7.62 -2.83 -17.25
C GLY A 334 6.74 -2.93 -18.52
N GLY A 335 6.30 -1.80 -19.07
CA GLY A 335 5.89 -1.68 -20.47
C GLY A 335 4.39 -1.69 -20.74
N LEU A 336 3.53 -1.88 -19.73
CA LEU A 336 2.09 -1.81 -19.90
C LEU A 336 1.65 -0.36 -20.20
N LYS A 337 0.94 -0.17 -21.30
CA LYS A 337 0.36 1.13 -21.70
C LYS A 337 -1.16 1.06 -21.64
N ILE A 338 -1.74 2.01 -20.93
CA ILE A 338 -3.18 2.14 -20.75
C ILE A 338 -3.62 3.48 -21.32
N LYS A 339 -4.65 3.44 -22.18
CA LYS A 339 -5.21 4.64 -22.79
C LYS A 339 -6.04 5.43 -21.77
N ALA A 340 -6.04 6.75 -21.93
CA ALA A 340 -6.93 7.67 -21.24
C ALA A 340 -8.39 7.21 -21.34
N LEU A 341 -9.17 7.42 -20.27
CA LEU A 341 -10.59 7.07 -20.25
C LEU A 341 -11.45 8.09 -21.01
N PHE A 342 -11.06 9.37 -20.95
CA PHE A 342 -11.77 10.48 -21.58
C PHE A 342 -10.83 11.67 -21.77
N LYS A 343 -11.23 12.71 -22.52
CA LYS A 343 -10.42 13.93 -22.71
C LYS A 343 -10.64 14.96 -21.60
N ASP A 344 -11.89 15.14 -21.18
CA ASP A 344 -12.33 16.10 -20.16
C ASP A 344 -13.65 15.65 -19.53
N LYS A 345 -14.06 16.28 -18.42
CA LYS A 345 -15.29 15.90 -17.67
C LYS A 345 -16.56 15.87 -18.50
N SER A 346 -16.71 16.71 -19.53
CA SER A 346 -17.95 16.74 -20.34
C SER A 346 -18.20 15.43 -21.09
N ALA A 347 -17.14 14.65 -21.32
CA ALA A 347 -17.22 13.31 -21.91
C ALA A 347 -17.86 12.26 -20.99
N ILE A 348 -17.81 12.46 -19.66
CA ILE A 348 -18.44 11.56 -18.69
C ILE A 348 -19.97 11.62 -18.82
N GLU A 349 -20.50 12.82 -19.05
CA GLU A 349 -21.94 13.05 -19.22
C GLU A 349 -22.43 12.67 -20.63
N SER A 350 -21.64 12.96 -21.66
CA SER A 350 -22.03 12.76 -23.06
C SER A 350 -21.75 11.35 -23.62
N ASN A 351 -20.75 10.63 -23.11
CA ASN A 351 -20.34 9.30 -23.57
C ASN A 351 -20.12 8.32 -22.39
N GLY A 352 -20.96 8.39 -21.36
CA GLY A 352 -20.75 7.66 -20.11
C GLY A 352 -20.62 6.14 -20.25
N GLN A 353 -21.33 5.52 -21.20
CA GLN A 353 -21.20 4.07 -21.42
C GLN A 353 -19.86 3.69 -22.04
N GLY A 354 -19.35 4.45 -23.02
CA GLY A 354 -18.03 4.21 -23.61
C GLY A 354 -16.90 4.38 -22.59
N VAL A 355 -17.05 5.32 -21.65
CA VAL A 355 -16.10 5.52 -20.54
C VAL A 355 -16.10 4.33 -19.59
N LEU A 356 -17.28 3.81 -19.22
CA LEU A 356 -17.41 2.63 -18.35
C LEU A 356 -16.77 1.40 -19.01
N ASP A 357 -17.05 1.15 -20.29
CA ASP A 357 -16.49 0.03 -21.04
C ASP A 357 -14.96 0.09 -21.10
N GLN A 358 -14.40 1.28 -21.33
CA GLN A 358 -12.95 1.49 -21.33
C GLN A 358 -12.35 1.30 -19.93
N ALA A 359 -13.04 1.74 -18.87
CA ALA A 359 -12.61 1.54 -17.49
C ALA A 359 -12.53 0.05 -17.14
N ILE A 360 -13.57 -0.73 -17.46
CA ILE A 360 -13.60 -2.19 -17.26
C ILE A 360 -12.43 -2.85 -18.01
N ASN A 361 -12.22 -2.50 -19.27
CA ASN A 361 -11.13 -3.04 -20.08
C ASN A 361 -9.75 -2.73 -19.49
N ASN A 362 -9.54 -1.49 -19.03
CA ASN A 362 -8.29 -1.08 -18.39
C ASN A 362 -8.07 -1.83 -17.07
N ILE A 363 -9.09 -1.99 -16.22
CA ILE A 363 -9.03 -2.74 -14.95
C ILE A 363 -8.66 -4.21 -15.21
N THR A 364 -9.27 -4.87 -16.19
CA THR A 364 -8.93 -6.26 -16.57
C THR A 364 -7.49 -6.38 -17.05
N LYS A 365 -7.00 -5.45 -17.88
CA LYS A 365 -5.60 -5.44 -18.33
C LYS A 365 -4.63 -5.29 -17.16
N ILE A 366 -4.89 -4.36 -16.26
CA ILE A 366 -4.09 -4.16 -15.05
C ILE A 366 -4.05 -5.45 -14.24
N ARG A 367 -5.21 -6.07 -13.97
CA ARG A 367 -5.29 -7.32 -13.21
C ARG A 367 -4.46 -8.42 -13.84
N ASN A 368 -4.56 -8.64 -15.15
CA ASN A 368 -3.82 -9.69 -15.84
C ASN A 368 -2.31 -9.54 -15.65
N VAL A 369 -1.80 -8.31 -15.77
CA VAL A 369 -0.37 -8.03 -15.65
C VAL A 369 0.11 -8.08 -14.19
N ILE A 370 -0.74 -7.75 -13.21
CA ILE A 370 -0.41 -7.89 -11.78
C ILE A 370 -0.32 -9.37 -11.38
N VAL A 371 -1.29 -10.20 -11.81
CA VAL A 371 -1.37 -11.62 -11.43
C VAL A 371 -0.36 -12.47 -12.20
N HIS A 372 -0.20 -12.21 -13.50
CA HIS A 372 0.71 -12.95 -14.35
C HIS A 372 1.97 -12.12 -14.56
N LEU A 373 3.00 -12.40 -13.74
CA LEU A 373 4.33 -11.77 -13.81
C LEU A 373 5.00 -11.85 -15.20
N ARG A 374 4.44 -12.61 -16.15
CA ARG A 374 4.54 -12.45 -17.61
C ARG A 374 3.27 -12.98 -18.26
N GLU A 375 2.50 -12.15 -18.95
CA GLU A 375 1.45 -12.65 -19.84
C GLU A 375 2.12 -13.11 -21.15
N SER A 376 1.88 -14.37 -21.56
CA SER A 376 2.58 -15.05 -22.66
C SER A 376 2.42 -14.38 -24.04
N ARG A 377 1.53 -13.39 -24.16
CA ARG A 377 1.23 -12.67 -25.41
C ARG A 377 1.81 -11.26 -25.46
N GLU A 378 2.05 -10.58 -24.34
CA GLU A 378 2.44 -9.16 -24.35
C GLU A 378 3.82 -8.86 -23.72
N ASN A 379 4.48 -9.79 -23.01
CA ASN A 379 5.79 -9.54 -22.36
C ASN A 379 5.83 -8.27 -21.46
N THR A 380 4.66 -7.75 -21.06
CA THR A 380 4.54 -6.57 -20.20
C THR A 380 4.37 -7.01 -18.75
N VAL A 381 4.91 -6.20 -17.84
CA VAL A 381 4.79 -6.36 -16.39
C VAL A 381 4.52 -5.01 -15.76
N ILE A 382 3.93 -4.99 -14.56
CA ILE A 382 3.89 -3.81 -13.71
C ILE A 382 4.91 -4.05 -12.60
N LEU A 383 6.09 -3.45 -12.70
CA LEU A 383 7.13 -3.57 -11.67
C LEU A 383 6.66 -2.97 -10.34
N PRO A 384 7.07 -3.50 -9.17
CA PRO A 384 6.76 -2.99 -7.83
C PRO A 384 7.49 -1.67 -7.51
N THR A 385 7.23 -0.62 -8.29
CA THR A 385 7.72 0.74 -8.11
C THR A 385 6.62 1.64 -7.53
N GLU A 386 6.99 2.71 -6.82
CA GLU A 386 6.02 3.67 -6.27
C GLU A 386 5.29 4.45 -7.36
N ARG A 387 6.02 4.87 -8.41
CA ARG A 387 5.39 5.39 -9.63
C ARG A 387 4.24 4.50 -10.12
N ASN A 388 4.46 3.19 -10.20
CA ASN A 388 3.41 2.26 -10.60
C ASN A 388 2.27 2.14 -9.57
N ASN A 389 2.57 2.21 -8.28
CA ASN A 389 1.53 2.25 -7.25
C ASN A 389 0.64 3.49 -7.43
N ILE A 390 1.21 4.66 -7.74
CA ILE A 390 0.44 5.89 -7.91
C ILE A 390 -0.37 5.90 -9.19
N ASN A 391 0.18 5.33 -10.26
CA ASN A 391 -0.56 5.08 -11.49
C ASN A 391 -1.70 4.06 -11.30
N LEU A 392 -1.54 3.11 -10.38
CA LEU A 392 -2.53 2.09 -10.05
C LEU A 392 -3.64 2.62 -9.13
N GLN A 393 -3.32 3.52 -8.21
CA GLN A 393 -4.23 4.08 -7.19
C GLN A 393 -5.58 4.59 -7.74
N PRO A 394 -5.65 5.40 -8.83
CA PRO A 394 -6.95 5.82 -9.36
C PRO A 394 -7.79 4.64 -9.89
N TYR A 395 -7.16 3.64 -10.51
CA TYR A 395 -7.85 2.43 -10.96
C TYR A 395 -8.26 1.51 -9.81
N LEU A 396 -7.50 1.49 -8.70
CA LEU A 396 -7.92 0.84 -7.47
C LEU A 396 -9.23 1.44 -6.96
N TYR A 397 -9.37 2.76 -6.93
CA TYR A 397 -10.62 3.40 -6.49
C TYR A 397 -11.81 3.06 -7.40
N LEU A 398 -11.59 2.97 -8.71
CA LEU A 398 -12.63 2.51 -9.64
C LEU A 398 -13.00 1.04 -9.38
N ALA A 399 -12.02 0.15 -9.32
CA ALA A 399 -12.26 -1.28 -9.06
C ALA A 399 -12.98 -1.49 -7.73
N LYS A 400 -12.56 -0.77 -6.68
CA LYS A 400 -13.20 -0.74 -5.37
C LYS A 400 -14.66 -0.34 -5.46
N ARG A 401 -14.98 0.82 -6.06
CA ARG A 401 -16.35 1.32 -6.13
C ARG A 401 -17.26 0.36 -6.90
N ILE A 402 -16.78 -0.16 -8.03
CA ILE A 402 -17.52 -1.13 -8.85
C ILE A 402 -17.79 -2.40 -8.02
N ALA A 403 -16.77 -2.92 -7.32
CA ALA A 403 -16.89 -4.11 -6.50
C ALA A 403 -17.89 -3.94 -5.35
N GLU A 404 -17.80 -2.83 -4.60
CA GLU A 404 -18.74 -2.50 -3.53
C GLU A 404 -20.17 -2.38 -4.06
N LYS A 405 -20.35 -1.70 -5.20
CA LYS A 405 -21.66 -1.50 -5.82
C LYS A 405 -22.30 -2.82 -6.21
N ILE A 406 -21.53 -3.70 -6.84
CA ILE A 406 -22.00 -5.03 -7.24
C ILE A 406 -22.32 -5.86 -6.00
N ALA A 407 -21.42 -5.90 -5.00
CA ALA A 407 -21.65 -6.66 -3.77
C ALA A 407 -22.93 -6.23 -3.02
N LEU A 408 -23.29 -4.95 -3.06
CA LEU A 408 -24.53 -4.44 -2.45
C LEU A 408 -25.80 -4.84 -3.22
N GLN A 409 -25.70 -5.07 -4.52
CA GLN A 409 -26.83 -5.41 -5.38
C GLN A 409 -26.94 -6.91 -5.68
N TYR A 410 -25.85 -7.63 -5.49
CA TYR A 410 -25.74 -9.07 -5.69
C TYR A 410 -26.50 -9.80 -4.58
N ASN A 411 -27.67 -10.36 -4.92
CA ASN A 411 -28.53 -11.16 -4.04
C ASN A 411 -29.03 -12.41 -4.76
#